data_AF-A0A6L7WIY8-F1
#
_entry.id   AF-A0A6L7WIY8-F1
#
_cell.length_a   1.000
_cell.length_b   1.000
_cell.length_c   1.000
_cell.angle_alpha   90.00
_cell.angle_beta   90.00
_cell.angle_gamma   90.00
#
_symmetry.space_group_name_H-M   'P 1'
#
loop_
_entity.id
_entity.type
_entity.pdbx_description
1 polymer ?
#
loop_
_entity_poly.entity_id
_entity_poly.type
_entity_poly.pdbx_seq_one_letter_code
_entity_poly.pdbx_strand_id
1 'polypeptide(L)'
;MFAESPDRIFIAQSGEIRLPDPVPDGFTGYVGSIGLNALEAGENRVWRNSIFVVDGDGNLIDAWTQWDEMFEGGAGPHKIKINPFDPDRKVWVVDETNHQVHAFSNDGSELVMSLGAGGAGSDETHFDSPRDMAFLADGSIFVGDSGNSRVVKLDAAGNFVTSWGVQGNE
;
A
#
# COMPACT_ATOMS: atom_id res chain seq x y z
N MET A 1 -8.22 -2.33 2.15
CA MET A 1 -9.31 -1.43 1.71
C MET A 1 -9.52 -0.30 2.71
N PHE A 2 -10.11 0.81 2.26
CA PHE A 2 -10.58 1.93 3.07
C PHE A 2 -11.90 2.45 2.49
N ALA A 3 -12.98 2.41 3.26
CA ALA A 3 -14.28 2.95 2.84
C ALA A 3 -14.36 4.44 3.23
N GLU A 4 -14.32 5.32 2.24
CA GLU A 4 -14.46 6.75 2.45
C GLU A 4 -15.94 7.15 2.61
N SER A 5 -16.79 6.50 1.81
CA SER A 5 -18.25 6.60 1.83
C SER A 5 -18.85 5.32 1.23
N PRO A 6 -20.18 5.11 1.30
CA PRO A 6 -20.83 3.99 0.63
C PRO A 6 -20.57 3.95 -0.88
N ASP A 7 -20.37 5.09 -1.53
CA ASP A 7 -20.17 5.18 -2.98
C ASP A 7 -18.68 5.33 -3.34
N ARG A 8 -17.77 5.17 -2.37
CA ARG A 8 -16.33 5.36 -2.62
C ARG A 8 -15.48 4.56 -1.64
N ILE A 9 -15.04 3.39 -2.11
CA ILE A 9 -14.24 2.44 -1.35
C ILE A 9 -12.94 2.21 -2.09
N PHE A 10 -11.83 2.59 -1.46
CA PHE A 10 -10.49 2.36 -1.98
C PHE A 10 -10.04 0.94 -1.68
N ILE A 11 -9.58 0.23 -2.70
CA ILE A 11 -8.94 -1.06 -2.60
C ILE A 11 -7.47 -0.89 -2.97
N ALA A 12 -6.60 -1.42 -2.13
CA ALA A 12 -5.19 -1.63 -2.45
C ALA A 12 -4.96 -3.14 -2.46
N GLN A 13 -4.33 -3.64 -3.50
CA GLN A 13 -4.08 -5.07 -3.69
C GLN A 13 -2.73 -5.33 -4.34
N SER A 14 -2.29 -6.57 -4.25
CA SER A 14 -0.98 -7.05 -4.63
C SER A 14 -0.74 -7.21 -6.15
N GLY A 15 -1.56 -6.58 -6.97
CA GLY A 15 -1.64 -6.79 -8.42
C GLY A 15 -2.52 -7.97 -8.84
N GLU A 16 -2.48 -8.29 -10.13
CA GLU A 16 -3.23 -9.36 -10.78
C GLU A 16 -2.31 -10.53 -11.19
N ILE A 17 -2.93 -11.65 -11.53
CA ILE A 17 -2.24 -12.79 -12.13
C ILE A 17 -2.82 -13.00 -13.52
N ARG A 18 -1.96 -12.96 -14.53
CA ARG A 18 -2.32 -13.35 -15.90
C ARG A 18 -2.61 -14.84 -15.93
N LEU A 19 -3.83 -15.18 -16.33
CA LEU A 19 -4.18 -16.55 -16.66
C LEU A 19 -3.49 -16.98 -17.96
N PRO A 20 -3.16 -18.27 -18.11
CA PRO A 20 -2.76 -18.80 -19.42
C PRO A 20 -3.85 -18.52 -20.46
N ASP A 21 -3.44 -18.26 -21.71
CA ASP A 21 -4.35 -18.09 -22.84
C ASP A 21 -4.09 -19.20 -23.89
N PRO A 22 -5.06 -20.10 -24.14
CA PRO A 22 -6.42 -20.12 -23.57
C PRO A 22 -6.45 -20.57 -22.10
N VAL A 23 -7.50 -20.16 -21.38
CA VAL A 23 -7.71 -20.58 -19.98
C VAL A 23 -7.88 -22.10 -19.93
N PRO A 24 -7.09 -22.82 -19.10
CA PRO A 24 -7.15 -24.28 -19.06
C PRO A 24 -8.50 -24.82 -18.53
N ASP A 25 -8.87 -26.00 -19.03
CA ASP A 25 -9.98 -26.78 -18.46
C ASP A 25 -9.73 -27.05 -16.97
N GLY A 26 -10.76 -26.84 -16.14
CA GLY A 26 -10.65 -27.00 -14.68
C GLY A 26 -10.42 -25.70 -13.91
N PHE A 27 -10.35 -24.55 -14.56
CA PHE A 27 -10.35 -23.26 -13.86
C PHE A 27 -11.69 -23.00 -13.16
N THR A 28 -11.65 -22.91 -11.83
CA THR A 28 -12.85 -22.70 -10.99
C THR A 28 -12.96 -21.28 -10.42
N GLY A 29 -12.23 -20.32 -11.00
CA GLY A 29 -12.25 -18.92 -10.57
C GLY A 29 -11.11 -18.50 -9.65
N TYR A 30 -10.15 -19.40 -9.35
CA TYR A 30 -8.91 -19.04 -8.66
C TYR A 30 -7.72 -19.82 -9.24
N VAL A 31 -6.55 -19.19 -9.32
CA VAL A 31 -5.38 -19.71 -10.05
C VAL A 31 -4.83 -21.04 -9.50
N GLY A 32 -5.04 -21.29 -8.20
CA GLY A 32 -4.68 -22.58 -7.58
C GLY A 32 -5.45 -23.78 -8.15
N SER A 33 -6.62 -23.56 -8.76
CA SER A 33 -7.39 -24.63 -9.42
C SER A 33 -6.69 -25.20 -10.65
N ILE A 34 -5.79 -24.44 -11.25
CA ILE A 34 -4.96 -24.84 -12.40
C ILE A 34 -3.49 -25.03 -12.01
N GLY A 35 -3.21 -25.21 -10.72
CA GLY A 35 -1.86 -25.48 -10.21
C GLY A 35 -0.93 -24.26 -10.17
N LEU A 36 -1.45 -23.04 -10.38
CA LEU A 36 -0.66 -21.82 -10.26
C LEU A 36 -0.67 -21.31 -8.82
N ASN A 37 0.51 -20.93 -8.31
CA ASN A 37 0.65 -20.33 -6.99
C ASN A 37 0.46 -18.80 -7.09
N ALA A 38 -0.54 -18.26 -6.40
CA ALA A 38 -0.81 -16.83 -6.40
C ALA A 38 0.24 -15.98 -5.66
N LEU A 39 1.01 -16.63 -4.77
CA LEU A 39 2.01 -15.99 -3.93
C LEU A 39 3.40 -15.97 -4.55
N GLU A 40 3.67 -16.88 -5.50
CA GLU A 40 4.93 -16.88 -6.21
C GLU A 40 4.89 -15.84 -7.33
N ALA A 41 5.77 -14.85 -7.24
CA ALA A 41 5.95 -13.77 -8.22
C ALA A 41 6.57 -14.26 -9.55
N GLY A 42 6.15 -15.44 -10.03
CA GLY A 42 6.57 -15.97 -11.31
C GLY A 42 6.09 -15.10 -12.48
N GLU A 43 6.38 -15.52 -13.71
CA GLU A 43 6.16 -14.73 -14.95
C GLU A 43 4.71 -14.28 -15.18
N ASN A 44 3.75 -14.87 -14.48
CA ASN A 44 2.33 -14.57 -14.62
C ASN A 44 1.86 -13.41 -13.71
N ARG A 45 2.65 -12.98 -12.73
CA ARG A 45 2.27 -11.86 -11.87
C ARG A 45 2.40 -10.55 -12.65
N VAL A 46 1.36 -9.72 -12.59
CA VAL A 46 1.40 -8.35 -13.10
C VAL A 46 0.88 -7.40 -12.05
N TRP A 47 1.62 -6.34 -11.75
CA TRP A 47 1.26 -5.37 -10.71
C TRP A 47 0.21 -4.36 -11.19
N ARG A 48 -0.81 -4.84 -11.90
CA ARG A 48 -1.89 -4.02 -12.43
C ARG A 48 -3.03 -3.83 -11.45
N ASN A 49 -3.70 -2.67 -11.55
CA ASN A 49 -4.83 -2.30 -10.71
C ASN A 49 -4.47 -2.45 -9.22
N SER A 50 -3.27 -1.99 -8.85
CA SER A 50 -2.77 -2.08 -7.47
C SER A 50 -3.56 -1.19 -6.52
N ILE A 51 -4.10 -0.07 -7.05
CA ILE A 51 -5.06 0.78 -6.35
C ILE A 51 -6.25 1.03 -7.27
N PHE A 52 -7.46 0.74 -6.78
CA PHE A 52 -8.71 1.01 -7.50
C PHE A 52 -9.83 1.38 -6.53
N VAL A 53 -10.88 1.98 -7.06
CA VAL A 53 -12.00 2.52 -6.31
C VAL A 53 -13.28 1.85 -6.78
N VAL A 54 -14.10 1.39 -5.84
CA VAL A 54 -15.41 0.78 -6.10
C VAL A 54 -16.51 1.48 -5.30
N ASP A 55 -17.76 1.33 -5.72
CA ASP A 55 -18.93 1.65 -4.89
C ASP A 55 -19.27 0.49 -3.92
N GLY A 56 -20.30 0.69 -3.10
CA GLY A 56 -20.77 -0.27 -2.10
C GLY A 56 -21.39 -1.53 -2.70
N ASP A 57 -21.75 -1.51 -3.98
CA ASP A 57 -22.22 -2.67 -4.75
C ASP A 57 -21.06 -3.42 -5.42
N GLY A 58 -19.85 -2.87 -5.37
CA GLY A 58 -18.63 -3.44 -5.95
C GLY A 58 -18.38 -3.05 -7.41
N ASN A 59 -19.11 -2.08 -7.95
CA ASN A 59 -18.85 -1.59 -9.30
C ASN A 59 -17.58 -0.75 -9.31
N LEU A 60 -16.73 -0.96 -10.33
CA LEU A 60 -15.51 -0.18 -10.52
C LEU A 60 -15.85 1.27 -10.88
N ILE A 61 -15.32 2.21 -10.09
CA ILE A 61 -15.43 3.66 -10.30
C ILE A 61 -14.19 4.18 -11.01
N ASP A 62 -13.01 3.78 -10.53
CA ASP A 62 -11.72 4.28 -11.01
C ASP A 62 -10.61 3.27 -10.73
N ALA A 63 -9.54 3.30 -11.51
CA ALA A 63 -8.35 2.48 -11.33
C ALA A 63 -7.10 3.31 -11.58
N TRP A 64 -6.24 3.42 -10.57
CA TRP A 64 -5.07 4.28 -10.61
C TRP A 64 -3.86 3.59 -11.26
N THR A 65 -4.08 3.11 -12.47
CA THR A 65 -3.10 2.31 -13.25
C THR A 65 -1.79 3.04 -13.55
N GLN A 66 -1.78 4.37 -13.49
CA GLN A 66 -0.57 5.18 -13.62
C GLN A 66 0.45 4.96 -12.49
N TRP A 67 0.02 4.37 -11.37
CA TRP A 67 0.89 4.09 -10.21
C TRP A 67 1.25 2.60 -10.07
N ASP A 68 0.79 1.74 -10.99
CA ASP A 68 0.99 0.30 -10.91
C ASP A 68 2.48 -0.10 -10.82
N GLU A 69 3.34 0.52 -11.64
CA GLU A 69 4.78 0.27 -11.67
C GLU A 69 5.47 0.61 -10.34
N MET A 70 4.90 1.51 -9.54
CA MET A 70 5.45 1.90 -8.24
C MET A 70 5.46 0.73 -7.24
N PHE A 71 4.55 -0.22 -7.40
CA PHE A 71 4.35 -1.32 -6.46
C PHE A 71 4.91 -2.65 -6.96
N GLU A 72 5.68 -2.63 -8.05
CA GLU A 72 6.31 -3.82 -8.62
C GLU A 72 7.35 -4.45 -7.70
N GLY A 73 7.62 -5.74 -7.91
CA GLY A 73 8.73 -6.44 -7.27
C GLY A 73 8.37 -7.18 -5.98
N GLY A 74 7.15 -7.05 -5.45
CA GLY A 74 6.74 -7.87 -4.29
C GLY A 74 5.24 -8.00 -4.09
N ALA A 75 4.79 -7.98 -2.83
CA ALA A 75 3.39 -8.21 -2.46
C ALA A 75 2.48 -7.01 -2.75
N GLY A 76 2.98 -5.97 -3.40
CA GLY A 76 2.27 -4.72 -3.66
C GLY A 76 1.94 -3.95 -2.37
N PRO A 77 1.03 -2.97 -2.46
CA PRO A 77 0.67 -2.14 -1.32
C PRO A 77 0.00 -2.96 -0.20
N HIS A 78 0.41 -2.73 1.04
CA HIS A 78 -0.05 -3.45 2.22
C HIS A 78 -1.26 -2.78 2.89
N LYS A 79 -1.28 -1.44 2.93
CA LYS A 79 -2.32 -0.67 3.62
C LYS A 79 -2.72 0.56 2.81
N ILE A 80 -3.99 0.94 2.89
CA ILE A 80 -4.51 2.19 2.34
C ILE A 80 -5.36 2.90 3.41
N LYS A 81 -5.20 4.21 3.57
CA LYS A 81 -5.91 5.04 4.55
C LYS A 81 -6.08 6.47 4.03
N ILE A 82 -7.05 7.21 4.58
CA ILE A 82 -7.13 8.67 4.44
C ILE A 82 -6.84 9.30 5.80
N ASN A 83 -6.08 10.40 5.81
CA ASN A 83 -5.87 11.20 7.02
C ASN A 83 -7.18 11.93 7.37
N PRO A 84 -7.82 11.64 8.52
CA PRO A 84 -9.10 12.25 8.89
C PRO A 84 -8.99 13.74 9.27
N PHE A 85 -7.78 14.25 9.53
CA PHE A 85 -7.52 15.64 9.88
C PHE A 85 -7.10 16.50 8.68
N ASP A 86 -6.85 15.87 7.53
CA ASP A 86 -6.46 16.56 6.30
C ASP A 86 -7.71 16.98 5.49
N PRO A 87 -7.97 18.28 5.30
CA PRO A 87 -9.11 18.73 4.49
C PRO A 87 -8.97 18.32 3.01
N ASP A 88 -7.75 18.11 2.51
CA ASP A 88 -7.52 17.63 1.14
C ASP A 88 -7.75 16.12 1.01
N ARG A 89 -7.95 15.42 2.15
CA ARG A 89 -8.23 13.98 2.24
C ARG A 89 -7.25 13.13 1.43
N LYS A 90 -5.94 13.43 1.52
CA LYS A 90 -4.90 12.66 0.83
C LYS A 90 -5.04 11.16 1.13
N VAL A 91 -4.82 10.36 0.09
CA VAL A 91 -4.89 8.89 0.17
C VAL A 91 -3.48 8.38 0.40
N TRP A 92 -3.27 7.75 1.55
CA TRP A 92 -1.98 7.21 1.98
C TRP A 92 -1.92 5.72 1.77
N VAL A 93 -0.84 5.25 1.16
CA VAL A 93 -0.60 3.86 0.82
C VAL A 93 0.73 3.42 1.41
N VAL A 94 0.71 2.36 2.22
CA VAL A 94 1.91 1.74 2.79
C VAL A 94 2.39 0.67 1.81
N ASP A 95 3.59 0.85 1.29
CA ASP A 95 4.29 -0.13 0.47
C ASP A 95 5.31 -0.86 1.35
N GLU A 96 4.88 -2.01 1.88
CA GLU A 96 5.74 -2.86 2.73
C GLU A 96 6.94 -3.37 1.95
N THR A 97 6.76 -3.68 0.66
CA THR A 97 7.79 -4.31 -0.19
C THR A 97 8.93 -3.34 -0.46
N ASN A 98 8.60 -2.13 -0.88
CA ASN A 98 9.61 -1.11 -1.20
C ASN A 98 10.08 -0.33 0.02
N HIS A 99 9.50 -0.62 1.19
CA HIS A 99 9.81 0.01 2.47
C HIS A 99 9.52 1.51 2.48
N GLN A 100 8.38 1.88 1.89
CA GLN A 100 7.97 3.27 1.72
C GLN A 100 6.50 3.47 2.07
N VAL A 101 6.11 4.74 2.23
CA VAL A 101 4.72 5.15 2.36
C VAL A 101 4.47 6.34 1.44
N HIS A 102 3.44 6.26 0.61
CA HIS A 102 3.12 7.26 -0.40
C HIS A 102 1.79 7.95 -0.08
N ALA A 103 1.74 9.27 -0.25
CA ALA A 103 0.51 10.04 -0.18
C ALA A 103 0.15 10.54 -1.58
N PHE A 104 -1.08 10.30 -1.99
CA PHE A 104 -1.65 10.77 -3.25
C PHE A 104 -2.71 11.84 -3.00
N SER A 105 -2.96 12.68 -3.99
CA SER A 105 -4.17 13.50 -4.02
C SER A 105 -5.40 12.60 -3.87
N ASN A 106 -6.50 13.13 -3.32
CA ASN A 106 -7.67 12.29 -3.05
C ASN A 106 -8.23 11.62 -4.31
N ASP A 107 -8.08 12.24 -5.48
CA ASP A 107 -8.47 11.72 -6.79
C ASP A 107 -7.39 10.87 -7.48
N GLY A 108 -6.20 10.72 -6.87
CA GLY A 108 -5.11 9.91 -7.41
C GLY A 108 -4.34 10.52 -8.57
N SER A 109 -4.66 11.76 -8.95
CA SER A 109 -4.00 12.46 -10.06
C SER A 109 -2.52 12.79 -9.77
N GLU A 110 -2.14 12.98 -8.51
CA GLU A 110 -0.80 13.41 -8.12
C GLU A 110 -0.24 12.56 -6.96
N LEU A 111 1.07 12.27 -7.04
CA LEU A 111 1.86 11.84 -5.89
C LEU A 111 2.28 13.09 -5.11
N VAL A 112 1.77 13.24 -3.90
CA VAL A 112 1.96 14.43 -3.06
C VAL A 112 3.19 14.30 -2.16
N MET A 113 3.45 13.09 -1.65
CA MET A 113 4.56 12.85 -0.72
C MET A 113 5.00 11.38 -0.77
N SER A 114 6.28 11.14 -0.54
CA SER A 114 6.83 9.82 -0.24
C SER A 114 7.63 9.88 1.04
N LEU A 115 7.42 8.92 1.92
CA LEU A 115 8.15 8.70 3.16
C LEU A 115 8.97 7.43 3.02
N GLY A 116 10.18 7.43 3.58
CA GLY A 116 11.14 6.37 3.39
C GLY A 116 11.96 6.59 2.11
N ALA A 117 13.28 6.44 2.20
CA ALA A 117 14.19 6.58 1.08
C ALA A 117 14.18 5.39 0.10
N GLY A 118 13.40 4.34 0.41
CA GLY A 118 13.35 3.09 -0.34
C GLY A 118 14.44 2.13 0.08
N GLY A 119 14.13 0.82 0.04
CA GLY A 119 15.04 -0.20 0.56
C GLY A 119 15.00 -0.29 2.09
N ALA A 120 15.33 -1.48 2.61
CA ALA A 120 15.29 -1.74 4.04
C ALA A 120 16.41 -0.98 4.76
N GLY A 121 16.07 -0.30 5.85
CA GLY A 121 17.04 0.37 6.71
C GLY A 121 16.41 0.81 8.03
N SER A 122 17.26 1.20 8.98
CA SER A 122 16.86 1.52 10.35
C SER A 122 17.30 2.92 10.81
N ASP A 123 17.82 3.74 9.89
CA ASP A 123 18.13 5.14 10.17
C ASP A 123 16.86 6.02 10.17
N GLU A 124 17.05 7.34 10.23
CA GLU A 124 15.97 8.34 10.30
C GLU A 124 15.17 8.46 9.00
N THR A 125 15.73 8.00 7.88
CA THR A 125 15.18 8.19 6.53
C THR A 125 14.69 6.88 5.89
N HIS A 126 15.04 5.73 6.46
CA HIS A 126 14.62 4.42 5.96
C HIS A 126 13.61 3.75 6.90
N PHE A 127 12.78 2.90 6.31
CA PHE A 127 11.97 1.93 7.04
C PHE A 127 12.45 0.53 6.71
N ASP A 128 12.00 -0.44 7.50
CA ASP A 128 12.04 -1.85 7.18
C ASP A 128 10.64 -2.43 7.36
N SER A 129 10.02 -2.74 6.23
CA SER A 129 8.70 -3.38 6.14
C SER A 129 7.64 -2.61 6.97
N PRO A 130 7.37 -1.33 6.65
CA PRO A 130 6.33 -0.57 7.32
C PRO A 130 4.97 -1.22 7.05
N ARG A 131 4.09 -1.27 8.06
CA ARG A 131 2.81 -1.98 7.93
C ARG A 131 1.59 -1.13 8.16
N ASP A 132 1.71 -0.08 8.96
CA ASP A 132 0.60 0.81 9.23
C ASP A 132 1.08 2.22 9.57
N MET A 133 0.13 3.16 9.52
CA MET A 133 0.35 4.54 9.93
C MET A 133 -0.86 5.15 10.64
N ALA A 134 -0.60 6.23 11.39
CA ALA A 134 -1.59 7.04 12.08
C ALA A 134 -1.23 8.53 12.00
N PHE A 135 -2.23 9.37 12.23
CA PHE A 135 -2.11 10.83 12.12
C PHE A 135 -2.61 11.49 13.40
N LEU A 136 -2.07 12.67 13.70
CA LEU A 136 -2.62 13.59 14.71
C LEU A 136 -3.09 14.88 14.05
N ALA A 137 -3.97 15.61 14.75
CA ALA A 137 -4.53 16.87 14.27
C ALA A 137 -3.49 18.00 14.12
N ASP A 138 -2.32 17.87 14.75
CA ASP A 138 -1.19 18.79 14.58
C ASP A 138 -0.37 18.52 13.30
N GLY A 139 -0.78 17.51 12.52
CA GLY A 139 -0.10 17.06 11.31
C GLY A 139 0.99 16.02 11.56
N SER A 140 1.26 15.62 12.81
CA SER A 140 2.22 14.54 13.09
C SER A 140 1.79 13.23 12.43
N ILE A 141 2.75 12.54 11.83
CA ILE A 141 2.56 11.23 11.20
C ILE A 141 3.31 10.20 12.02
N PHE A 142 2.68 9.05 12.26
CA PHE A 142 3.29 7.92 12.96
C PHE A 142 3.31 6.72 12.02
N VAL A 143 4.46 6.07 11.88
CA VAL A 143 4.64 4.89 11.04
C VAL A 143 5.06 3.71 11.92
N GLY A 144 4.34 2.59 11.80
CA GLY A 144 4.71 1.31 12.39
C GLY A 144 5.73 0.60 11.52
N ASP A 145 7.00 0.75 11.87
CA ASP A 145 8.15 0.25 11.15
C ASP A 145 8.51 -1.16 11.67
N SER A 146 7.83 -2.16 11.12
CA SER A 146 7.65 -3.46 11.78
C SER A 146 8.92 -4.32 11.75
N GLY A 147 9.69 -4.28 10.67
CA GLY A 147 10.98 -4.98 10.59
C GLY A 147 11.98 -4.45 11.63
N ASN A 148 11.92 -3.16 11.91
CA ASN A 148 12.75 -2.52 12.94
C ASN A 148 12.17 -2.58 14.36
N SER A 149 10.96 -3.15 14.54
CA SER A 149 10.27 -3.21 15.84
C SER A 149 10.14 -1.83 16.52
N ARG A 150 9.89 -0.77 15.72
CA ARG A 150 9.79 0.61 16.22
C ARG A 150 8.57 1.33 15.67
N VAL A 151 8.20 2.42 16.36
CA VAL A 151 7.28 3.44 15.85
C VAL A 151 8.10 4.69 15.54
N VAL A 152 7.98 5.19 14.32
CA VAL A 152 8.62 6.43 13.87
C VAL A 152 7.60 7.56 13.91
N LYS A 153 7.96 8.70 14.52
CA LYS A 153 7.20 9.94 14.44
C LYS A 153 7.86 10.88 13.44
N LEU A 154 7.05 11.40 12.53
CA LEU A 154 7.40 12.42 11.56
C LEU A 154 6.56 13.68 11.80
N ASP A 155 7.07 14.82 11.34
CA ASP A 155 6.30 16.06 11.27
C ASP A 155 5.35 16.08 10.05
N ALA A 156 4.59 17.16 9.89
CA ALA A 156 3.63 17.32 8.80
C ALA A 156 4.26 17.39 7.40
N ALA A 157 5.56 17.67 7.31
CA ALA A 157 6.32 17.67 6.07
C ALA A 157 7.03 16.32 5.81
N GLY A 158 6.85 15.33 6.69
CA GLY A 158 7.46 14.02 6.58
C GLY A 158 8.88 13.93 7.13
N ASN A 159 9.39 14.96 7.82
CA ASN A 159 10.72 14.90 8.41
C ASN A 159 10.71 14.07 9.69
N PHE A 160 11.78 13.32 9.91
CA PHE A 160 11.98 12.55 11.14
C PHE A 160 12.02 13.47 12.36
N VAL A 161 11.23 13.11 13.38
CA VAL A 161 11.22 13.79 14.68
C VAL A 161 11.86 12.91 15.74
N THR A 162 11.40 11.66 15.85
CA THR A 162 11.90 10.70 16.83
C THR A 162 11.36 9.30 16.54
N SER A 163 11.85 8.29 17.25
CA SER A 163 11.32 6.93 17.22
C SER A 163 11.40 6.25 18.57
N TRP A 164 10.54 5.27 18.80
CA TRP A 164 10.53 4.47 20.03
C TRP A 164 10.32 2.99 19.72
N GLY A 165 10.85 2.13 20.58
CA GLY A 165 10.74 0.68 20.44
C GLY A 165 12.04 0.06 19.94
N VAL A 166 12.19 -1.21 20.31
CA VAL A 166 13.23 -2.14 19.86
C VAL A 166 12.61 -3.53 19.89
N GLN A 167 13.25 -4.49 19.22
CA GLN A 167 12.87 -5.89 19.36
C GLN A 167 12.91 -6.30 20.84
N GLY A 168 11.85 -6.95 21.31
CA GLY A 168 11.80 -7.48 22.68
C GLY A 168 12.78 -8.63 22.85
N ASN A 169 13.30 -8.78 24.06
CA ASN A 169 14.08 -9.94 24.46
C ASN A 169 13.25 -10.76 25.47
N GLU A 170 13.20 -12.08 25.28
CA GLU A 170 12.62 -13.03 26.25
C GLU A 170 13.54 -13.25 27.46
#